data_AF-A0A7C5WAS5-F1
#
_entry.id   AF-A0A7C5WAS5-F1
#
_cell.length_a   1.000
_cell.length_b   1.000
_cell.length_c   1.000
_cell.angle_alpha   90.00
_cell.angle_beta   90.00
_cell.angle_gamma   90.00
#
_symmetry.space_group_name_H-M   'P 1'
#
loop_
_entity.id
_entity.type
_entity.pdbx_description
1 polymer ?
#
loop_
_entity_poly.entity_id
_entity_poly.type
_entity_poly.pdbx_seq_one_letter_code
_entity_poly.pdbx_strand_id
1 'polypeptide(L)'
;MMTDPMEVLLRVVLGSVLGGAIGFERQRHGRAAGVRTHLIVCLASVLIMIVSYEYYQMPIDSSFIRIDPARIAAGAITGVGFLGAGVIIKSGFTIQGLTTAACLWIVSAIGLSVGSGLYFAALSSFVVTVFALWVLRKIEDRLARLRFKMISITTDSMEQEDEIMHIVRTSGLNITNVDYEMEKERNLYMYNLHVNFKDPEALSRLRKSLSVLSFIKHYHIRG
;
A
#
# COMPACT_ATOMS: atom_id res chain seq x y z
N MET A 1 -32.80 -10.24 21.50
CA MET A 1 -31.80 -9.29 20.96
C MET A 1 -32.18 -7.94 21.50
N MET A 2 -31.28 -7.27 22.20
CA MET A 2 -31.57 -5.95 22.79
C MET A 2 -31.46 -4.85 21.72
N THR A 3 -30.69 -5.08 20.66
CA THR A 3 -30.76 -4.28 19.43
C THR A 3 -31.93 -4.64 18.54
N ASP A 4 -32.59 -3.60 18.02
CA ASP A 4 -33.68 -3.70 17.06
C ASP A 4 -33.20 -4.33 15.74
N PRO A 5 -33.95 -5.29 15.15
CA PRO A 5 -33.56 -5.94 13.90
C PRO A 5 -33.35 -4.98 12.71
N MET A 6 -34.10 -3.87 12.64
CA MET A 6 -33.90 -2.88 11.57
C MET A 6 -32.61 -2.09 11.78
N GLU A 7 -32.24 -1.81 13.03
CA GLU A 7 -30.96 -1.18 13.33
C GLU A 7 -29.76 -2.10 13.00
N VAL A 8 -29.88 -3.40 13.28
CA VAL A 8 -28.88 -4.41 12.86
C VAL A 8 -28.73 -4.42 11.35
N LEU A 9 -29.85 -4.47 10.61
CA LEU A 9 -29.84 -4.42 9.16
C LEU A 9 -29.19 -3.13 8.63
N LEU A 10 -29.53 -1.98 9.22
CA LEU A 10 -28.92 -0.69 8.88
C LEU A 10 -27.40 -0.72 9.08
N ARG A 11 -26.91 -1.20 10.23
CA ARG A 11 -25.48 -1.29 10.53
C ARG A 11 -24.74 -2.22 9.55
N VAL A 12 -25.34 -3.36 9.24
CA VAL A 12 -24.81 -4.34 8.27
C VAL A 12 -24.69 -3.72 6.87
N VAL A 13 -25.76 -3.07 6.40
CA VAL A 13 -25.78 -2.42 5.07
C VAL A 13 -24.80 -1.26 5.04
N LEU A 14 -24.83 -0.38 6.05
CA LEU A 14 -23.95 0.78 6.13
C LEU A 14 -22.48 0.39 6.14
N GLY A 15 -22.07 -0.53 7.01
CA GLY A 15 -20.69 -1.01 7.05
C GLY A 15 -20.26 -1.66 5.72
N SER A 16 -21.13 -2.46 5.11
CA SER A 16 -20.86 -3.06 3.79
C SER A 16 -20.64 -1.98 2.71
N VAL A 17 -21.46 -0.94 2.69
CA VAL A 17 -21.33 0.18 1.73
C VAL A 17 -20.04 0.97 1.96
N LEU A 18 -19.73 1.34 3.21
CA LEU A 18 -18.52 2.10 3.54
C LEU A 18 -17.25 1.31 3.18
N GLY A 19 -17.18 0.04 3.58
CA GLY A 19 -16.06 -0.84 3.25
C GLY A 19 -15.94 -1.08 1.74
N GLY A 20 -17.07 -1.33 1.07
CA GLY A 20 -17.14 -1.51 -0.37
C GLY A 20 -16.68 -0.28 -1.15
N ALA A 21 -17.03 0.93 -0.71
CA ALA A 21 -16.63 2.18 -1.34
C ALA A 21 -15.11 2.42 -1.25
N ILE A 22 -14.49 2.15 -0.10
CA ILE A 22 -13.02 2.16 0.02
C ILE A 22 -12.42 1.09 -0.91
N GLY A 23 -12.95 -0.13 -0.89
CA GLY A 23 -12.50 -1.21 -1.77
C GLY A 23 -12.67 -0.92 -3.26
N PHE A 24 -13.65 -0.10 -3.64
CA PHE A 24 -13.86 0.34 -5.03
C PHE A 24 -12.73 1.25 -5.51
N GLU A 25 -12.33 2.22 -4.68
CA GLU A 25 -11.13 3.02 -4.95
C GLU A 25 -9.91 2.11 -5.14
N ARG A 26 -9.71 1.13 -4.24
CA ARG A 26 -8.58 0.19 -4.33
C ARG A 26 -8.61 -0.65 -5.61
N GLN A 27 -9.76 -1.23 -5.95
CA GLN A 27 -9.91 -2.11 -7.10
C GLN A 27 -9.74 -1.35 -8.42
N ARG A 28 -10.30 -0.15 -8.52
CA ARG A 28 -10.14 0.72 -9.70
C ARG A 28 -8.67 1.03 -10.00
N HIS A 29 -7.81 0.99 -8.98
CA HIS A 29 -6.38 1.25 -9.11
C HIS A 29 -5.51 -0.01 -9.09
N GLY A 30 -6.10 -1.17 -9.38
CA GLY A 30 -5.37 -2.43 -9.59
C GLY A 30 -4.66 -2.95 -8.35
N ARG A 31 -5.18 -2.65 -7.16
CA ARG A 31 -4.55 -3.00 -5.88
C ARG A 31 -4.98 -4.41 -5.44
N ALA A 32 -4.11 -5.09 -4.70
CA ALA A 32 -4.24 -6.51 -4.36
C ALA A 32 -5.57 -6.89 -3.65
N ALA A 33 -6.10 -6.01 -2.81
CA ALA A 33 -7.43 -6.18 -2.20
C ALA A 33 -8.42 -5.18 -2.79
N GLY A 34 -9.53 -5.69 -3.33
CA GLY A 34 -10.55 -4.90 -4.03
C GLY A 34 -11.84 -4.70 -3.24
N VAL A 35 -12.95 -4.49 -3.95
CA VAL A 35 -14.28 -4.23 -3.35
C VAL A 35 -14.72 -5.38 -2.44
N ARG A 36 -14.65 -6.61 -2.94
CA ARG A 36 -15.13 -7.80 -2.20
C ARG A 36 -14.41 -7.96 -0.86
N THR A 37 -13.09 -7.80 -0.85
CA THR A 37 -12.28 -7.95 0.35
C THR A 37 -12.61 -6.91 1.40
N HIS A 38 -12.62 -5.63 1.04
CA HIS A 38 -12.89 -4.56 2.02
C HIS A 38 -14.33 -4.60 2.52
N LEU A 39 -15.30 -4.93 1.64
CA LEU A 39 -16.69 -5.12 2.05
C LEU A 39 -16.82 -6.24 3.09
N ILE A 40 -16.27 -7.42 2.81
CA ILE A 40 -16.37 -8.57 3.71
C ILE A 40 -15.66 -8.30 5.04
N VAL A 41 -14.49 -7.67 5.04
CA VAL A 41 -13.78 -7.30 6.28
C VAL A 41 -14.58 -6.31 7.11
N CYS A 42 -15.15 -5.27 6.49
CA CYS A 42 -15.98 -4.30 7.20
C CYS A 42 -17.23 -4.96 7.80
N LEU A 43 -17.93 -5.76 6.99
CA LEU A 43 -19.12 -6.51 7.40
C LEU A 43 -18.82 -7.45 8.57
N ALA A 44 -17.73 -8.20 8.49
CA ALA A 44 -17.29 -9.08 9.58
C ALA A 44 -17.07 -8.28 10.87
N SER A 45 -16.38 -7.14 10.80
CA SER A 45 -16.16 -6.27 11.95
C SER A 45 -17.46 -5.68 12.53
N VAL A 46 -18.42 -5.28 11.68
CA VAL A 46 -19.75 -4.87 12.13
C VAL A 46 -20.42 -5.98 12.94
N LEU A 47 -20.47 -7.19 12.38
CA LEU A 47 -21.11 -8.33 13.03
C LEU A 47 -20.42 -8.70 14.34
N ILE A 48 -19.08 -8.73 14.35
CA ILE A 48 -18.29 -9.01 15.55
C ILE A 48 -18.60 -8.01 16.66
N MET A 49 -18.70 -6.71 16.35
CA MET A 49 -19.03 -5.70 17.36
C MET A 49 -20.50 -5.78 17.81
N ILE A 50 -21.45 -6.03 16.92
CA ILE A 50 -22.86 -6.24 17.30
C ILE A 50 -22.97 -7.42 18.28
N VAL A 51 -22.35 -8.56 17.94
CA VAL A 51 -22.30 -9.73 18.83
C VAL A 51 -21.65 -9.37 20.16
N SER A 52 -20.52 -8.67 20.13
CA SER A 52 -19.83 -8.24 21.35
C SER A 52 -20.69 -7.36 22.24
N TYR A 53 -21.48 -6.46 21.65
CA TYR A 53 -22.34 -5.54 22.38
C TYR A 53 -23.57 -6.25 22.96
N GLU A 54 -24.17 -7.18 22.21
CA GLU A 54 -25.27 -8.01 22.71
C GLU A 54 -24.85 -8.86 23.91
N TYR A 55 -23.67 -9.49 23.86
CA TYR A 55 -23.14 -10.25 25.01
C TYR A 55 -22.88 -9.36 26.23
N TYR A 56 -22.42 -8.12 26.02
CA TYR A 56 -22.19 -7.17 27.10
C TYR A 56 -23.49 -6.76 27.80
N GLN A 57 -24.59 -6.65 27.06
CA GLN A 57 -25.89 -6.26 27.61
C GLN A 57 -26.68 -7.42 28.24
N MET A 58 -26.24 -8.67 28.08
CA MET A 58 -26.92 -9.80 28.71
C MET A 58 -26.89 -9.66 30.24
N PRO A 59 -28.05 -9.75 30.92
CA PRO A 59 -28.10 -9.75 32.37
C PRO A 59 -27.47 -11.05 32.87
N ILE A 60 -26.26 -10.97 33.42
CA ILE A 60 -25.60 -12.10 34.08
C ILE A 60 -25.67 -11.87 35.59
N ASP A 61 -26.29 -12.81 36.29
CA ASP A 61 -26.61 -12.77 37.72
C ASP A 61 -25.39 -12.95 38.66
N SER A 62 -24.24 -12.38 38.30
CA SER A 62 -23.03 -12.55 39.10
C SER A 62 -22.32 -11.22 39.32
N SER A 63 -22.25 -10.83 40.58
CA SER A 63 -21.46 -9.71 41.11
C SER A 63 -19.95 -9.80 40.80
N PHE A 64 -19.50 -10.91 40.18
CA PHE A 64 -18.09 -11.21 39.91
C PHE A 64 -17.74 -11.30 38.40
N ILE A 65 -18.72 -11.32 37.48
CA ILE A 65 -18.43 -11.43 36.02
C ILE A 65 -18.68 -10.09 35.35
N ARG A 66 -17.59 -9.38 35.01
CA ARG A 66 -17.63 -8.17 34.19
C ARG A 66 -17.28 -8.54 32.74
N ILE A 67 -18.26 -8.54 31.85
CA ILE A 67 -18.02 -8.67 30.41
C ILE A 67 -17.45 -7.34 29.89
N ASP A 68 -16.36 -7.41 29.14
CA ASP A 68 -15.75 -6.26 28.49
C ASP A 68 -15.87 -6.41 26.95
N PRO A 69 -16.71 -5.60 26.28
CA PRO A 69 -16.90 -5.68 24.85
C PRO A 69 -15.62 -5.31 24.07
N ALA A 70 -14.67 -4.59 24.69
CA ALA A 70 -13.41 -4.26 24.06
C ALA A 70 -12.56 -5.51 23.75
N ARG A 71 -12.75 -6.63 24.46
CA ARG A 71 -11.97 -7.87 24.25
C ARG A 71 -12.24 -8.52 22.91
N ILE A 72 -13.52 -8.66 22.53
CA ILE A 72 -13.91 -9.25 21.24
C ILE A 72 -13.48 -8.30 20.10
N ALA A 73 -13.65 -6.99 20.29
CA ALA A 73 -13.18 -5.99 19.33
C ALA A 73 -11.65 -6.02 19.15
N ALA A 74 -10.87 -6.16 20.23
CA ALA A 74 -9.41 -6.28 20.17
C ALA A 74 -8.98 -7.55 19.42
N GLY A 75 -9.70 -8.67 19.62
CA GLY A 75 -9.51 -9.90 18.86
C GLY A 75 -9.74 -9.70 17.36
N ALA A 76 -10.78 -8.95 16.98
CA ALA A 76 -11.04 -8.61 15.58
C ALA A 76 -9.90 -7.81 14.94
N ILE A 77 -9.41 -6.78 15.62
CA ILE A 77 -8.29 -5.96 15.15
C ILE A 77 -7.01 -6.80 14.98
N THR A 78 -6.77 -7.70 15.92
CA THR A 78 -5.62 -8.63 15.86
C THR A 78 -5.75 -9.56 14.64
N GLY A 79 -6.94 -10.12 14.40
CA GLY A 79 -7.21 -10.98 13.24
C GLY A 79 -7.01 -10.26 11.91
N VAL A 80 -7.42 -8.99 11.80
CA VAL A 80 -7.17 -8.20 10.59
C VAL A 80 -5.69 -7.91 10.37
N GLY A 81 -4.90 -7.79 11.45
CA GLY A 81 -3.44 -7.67 11.36
C GLY A 81 -2.80 -8.81 10.58
N PHE A 82 -3.30 -10.04 10.74
CA PHE A 82 -2.84 -11.21 9.97
C PHE A 82 -3.14 -11.08 8.47
N LEU A 83 -4.35 -10.63 8.10
CA LEU A 83 -4.70 -10.36 6.70
C LEU A 83 -3.83 -9.24 6.11
N GLY A 84 -3.54 -8.21 6.91
CA GLY A 84 -2.65 -7.12 6.55
C GLY A 84 -1.23 -7.60 6.24
N ALA A 85 -0.67 -8.47 7.08
CA ALA A 85 0.63 -9.08 6.81
C ALA A 85 0.63 -9.92 5.52
N GLY A 86 -0.46 -10.68 5.27
CA GLY A 86 -0.58 -11.53 4.08
C GLY A 86 -0.62 -10.78 2.74
N VAL A 87 -0.99 -9.50 2.73
CA VAL A 87 -0.99 -8.67 1.50
C VAL A 87 0.29 -7.85 1.31
N ILE A 88 1.18 -7.82 2.30
CA ILE A 88 2.47 -7.14 2.20
C ILE A 88 3.49 -8.11 1.61
N ILE A 89 3.97 -7.81 0.42
CA ILE A 89 4.92 -8.66 -0.31
C ILE A 89 6.19 -7.86 -0.54
N LYS A 90 7.35 -8.46 -0.20
CA LYS A 90 8.66 -7.94 -0.52
C LYS A 90 9.20 -8.63 -1.76
N SER A 91 9.62 -7.85 -2.76
CA SER A 91 10.31 -8.34 -3.96
C SER A 91 11.59 -7.53 -4.14
N GLY A 92 12.74 -8.17 -3.91
CA GLY A 92 14.05 -7.49 -3.85
C GLY A 92 14.04 -6.36 -2.82
N PHE A 93 14.35 -5.14 -3.27
CA PHE A 93 14.35 -3.91 -2.46
C PHE A 93 12.98 -3.21 -2.39
N THR A 94 11.95 -3.70 -3.08
CA THR A 94 10.63 -3.05 -3.13
C THR A 94 9.63 -3.77 -2.23
N ILE A 95 8.89 -3.01 -1.42
CA ILE A 95 7.77 -3.49 -0.61
C ILE A 95 6.46 -3.02 -1.24
N GLN A 96 5.56 -3.95 -1.51
CA GLN A 96 4.22 -3.68 -2.03
C GLN A 96 3.15 -4.03 -1.01
N GLY A 97 1.98 -3.40 -1.12
CA GLY A 97 0.81 -3.76 -0.32
C GLY A 97 0.66 -3.01 1.02
N LEU A 98 1.61 -2.14 1.41
CA LEU A 98 1.55 -1.38 2.67
C LEU A 98 0.24 -0.59 2.83
N THR A 99 -0.15 0.21 1.84
CA THR A 99 -1.40 0.97 1.88
C THR A 99 -2.63 0.05 1.87
N THR A 100 -2.55 -1.10 1.19
CA THR A 100 -3.65 -2.07 1.16
C THR A 100 -3.84 -2.69 2.55
N ALA A 101 -2.76 -3.06 3.24
CA ALA A 101 -2.81 -3.53 4.62
C ALA A 101 -3.42 -2.47 5.56
N ALA A 102 -2.98 -1.22 5.44
CA ALA A 102 -3.54 -0.10 6.20
C ALA A 102 -5.04 0.10 5.90
N CYS A 103 -5.46 -0.06 4.64
CA CYS A 103 -6.87 0.03 4.24
C CYS A 103 -7.72 -1.07 4.88
N LEU A 104 -7.24 -2.32 4.92
CA LEU A 104 -7.94 -3.41 5.62
C LEU A 104 -8.09 -3.11 7.11
N TRP A 105 -7.05 -2.53 7.72
CA TRP A 105 -7.05 -2.17 9.13
C TRP A 105 -8.05 -1.05 9.46
N ILE A 106 -8.04 0.06 8.71
CA ILE A 106 -8.98 1.16 8.93
C ILE A 106 -10.42 0.76 8.60
N VAL A 107 -10.65 -0.06 7.58
CA VAL A 107 -11.99 -0.56 7.24
C VAL A 107 -12.54 -1.45 8.36
N SER A 108 -11.69 -2.25 9.00
CA SER A 108 -12.09 -3.00 10.19
C SER A 108 -12.51 -2.07 11.34
N ALA A 109 -11.74 -1.03 11.62
CA ALA A 109 -12.07 -0.05 12.66
C ALA A 109 -13.37 0.72 12.35
N ILE A 110 -13.61 1.07 11.08
CA ILE A 110 -14.89 1.65 10.62
C ILE A 110 -16.04 0.67 10.87
N GLY A 111 -15.86 -0.60 10.51
CA GLY A 111 -16.87 -1.64 10.75
C GLY A 111 -17.19 -1.84 12.23
N LEU A 112 -16.17 -1.89 13.10
CA LEU A 112 -16.36 -1.93 14.56
C LEU A 112 -17.11 -0.68 15.05
N SER A 113 -16.79 0.51 14.53
CA SER A 113 -17.48 1.76 14.90
C SER A 113 -18.95 1.76 14.47
N VAL A 114 -19.26 1.25 13.28
CA VAL A 114 -20.65 1.08 12.82
C VAL A 114 -21.38 0.05 13.69
N GLY A 115 -20.73 -1.08 13.99
CA GLY A 115 -21.32 -2.13 14.82
C GLY A 115 -21.62 -1.69 16.26
N SER A 116 -20.83 -0.78 16.82
CA SER A 116 -21.06 -0.17 18.14
C SER A 116 -22.06 1.00 18.13
N GLY A 117 -22.53 1.43 16.96
CA GLY A 117 -23.43 2.59 16.81
C GLY A 117 -22.72 3.95 16.80
N LEU A 118 -21.38 3.99 16.75
CA LEU A 118 -20.59 5.22 16.65
C LEU A 118 -20.55 5.75 15.22
N TYR A 119 -21.72 6.11 14.68
CA TYR A 119 -21.88 6.50 13.27
C TYR A 119 -21.06 7.72 12.87
N PHE A 120 -20.96 8.73 13.74
CA PHE A 120 -20.17 9.92 13.45
C PHE A 120 -18.69 9.57 13.27
N ALA A 121 -18.13 8.78 14.17
CA ALA A 121 -16.74 8.33 14.09
C ALA A 121 -16.49 7.45 12.86
N ALA A 122 -17.42 6.57 12.52
CA ALA A 122 -17.34 5.74 11.32
C ALA A 122 -17.34 6.60 10.04
N LEU A 123 -18.27 7.55 9.93
CA LEU A 123 -18.43 8.38 8.74
C LEU A 123 -17.27 9.38 8.59
N SER A 124 -16.84 10.02 9.68
CA SER A 124 -15.69 10.93 9.65
C SER A 124 -14.41 10.19 9.24
N SER A 125 -14.18 8.99 9.79
CA SER A 125 -13.02 8.15 9.45
C SER A 125 -13.08 7.68 7.99
N PHE A 126 -14.26 7.31 7.49
CA PHE A 126 -14.45 6.98 6.09
C PHE A 126 -14.10 8.15 5.17
N VAL A 127 -14.62 9.35 5.45
CA VAL A 127 -14.34 10.56 4.65
C VAL A 127 -12.85 10.88 4.63
N VAL A 128 -12.20 10.86 5.81
CA VAL A 128 -10.74 11.11 5.90
C VAL A 128 -9.97 10.04 5.14
N THR A 129 -10.37 8.77 5.21
CA THR A 129 -9.71 7.68 4.50
C THR A 129 -9.81 7.87 2.99
N VAL A 130 -11.01 8.12 2.46
CA VAL A 130 -11.22 8.36 1.03
C VAL A 130 -10.46 9.60 0.58
N PHE A 131 -10.50 10.69 1.37
CA PHE A 131 -9.73 11.90 1.10
C PHE A 131 -8.23 11.63 1.04
N ALA A 132 -7.69 10.88 1.99
CA ALA A 132 -6.28 10.51 2.01
C ALA A 132 -5.90 9.70 0.76
N LEU A 133 -6.69 8.68 0.41
CA LEU A 133 -6.47 7.86 -0.78
C LEU A 133 -6.50 8.67 -2.07
N TRP A 134 -7.36 9.70 -2.15
CA TRP A 134 -7.54 10.50 -3.37
C TRP A 134 -6.54 11.66 -3.50
N VAL A 135 -6.34 12.42 -2.42
CA VAL A 135 -5.50 13.62 -2.42
C VAL A 135 -4.02 13.26 -2.38
N LEU A 136 -3.60 12.34 -1.51
CA LEU A 136 -2.18 11.95 -1.47
C LEU A 136 -1.78 11.31 -2.79
N ARG A 137 -2.67 10.58 -3.45
CA ARG A 137 -2.37 10.06 -4.78
C ARG A 137 -2.19 11.16 -5.81
N LYS A 138 -3.05 12.19 -5.85
CA LYS A 138 -2.83 13.33 -6.76
C LYS A 138 -1.52 14.05 -6.46
N ILE A 139 -1.12 14.10 -5.18
CA ILE A 139 0.18 14.63 -4.77
C ILE A 139 1.29 13.72 -5.28
N GLU A 140 1.22 12.41 -5.06
CA GLU A 140 2.16 11.41 -5.58
C GLU A 140 2.26 11.47 -7.09
N ASP A 141 1.17 11.54 -7.84
CA ASP A 141 1.20 11.65 -9.31
C ASP A 141 1.86 12.98 -9.75
N ARG A 142 1.68 14.05 -8.97
CA ARG A 142 2.34 15.35 -9.21
C ARG A 142 3.82 15.32 -8.80
N LEU A 143 4.18 14.55 -7.77
CA LEU A 143 5.54 14.38 -7.26
C LEU A 143 6.35 13.38 -8.08
N ALA A 144 5.71 12.32 -8.59
CA ALA A 144 6.25 11.30 -9.51
C ALA A 144 6.52 11.86 -10.91
N ARG A 145 6.21 13.15 -11.15
CA ARG A 145 6.89 13.93 -12.19
C ARG A 145 8.40 14.05 -11.95
N LEU A 146 8.88 13.75 -10.75
CA LEU A 146 10.24 13.26 -10.49
C LEU A 146 10.24 11.78 -10.92
N ARG A 147 10.50 11.52 -12.20
CA ARG A 147 10.41 10.17 -12.76
C ARG A 147 11.56 9.33 -12.22
N PHE A 148 11.31 8.45 -11.27
CA PHE A 148 12.32 7.51 -10.80
C PHE A 148 12.43 6.33 -11.77
N LYS A 149 13.64 5.96 -12.18
CA LYS A 149 13.92 4.74 -12.94
C LYS A 149 15.17 4.06 -12.44
N MET A 150 15.23 2.75 -12.62
CA MET A 150 16.47 1.98 -12.47
C MET A 150 17.10 1.80 -13.85
N ILE A 151 18.37 2.16 -13.96
CA ILE A 151 19.19 1.92 -15.14
C ILE A 151 20.28 0.93 -14.74
N SER A 152 20.26 -0.26 -15.33
CA SER A 152 21.33 -1.25 -15.18
C SER A 152 22.28 -1.11 -16.37
N ILE A 153 23.56 -0.88 -16.13
CA ILE A 153 24.61 -0.77 -17.16
C ILE A 153 25.65 -1.85 -16.89
N THR A 154 25.99 -2.64 -17.92
CA THR A 154 26.98 -3.72 -17.81
C THR A 154 28.23 -3.37 -18.62
N THR A 155 29.39 -3.37 -17.96
CA THR A 155 30.72 -3.13 -18.54
C THR A 155 31.68 -4.29 -18.31
N ASP A 156 32.81 -4.27 -19.02
CA ASP A 156 33.92 -5.23 -18.89
C ASP A 156 35.07 -4.72 -18.00
N SER A 157 35.02 -3.46 -17.56
CA SER A 157 36.03 -2.86 -16.68
C SER A 157 35.40 -1.96 -15.62
N MET A 158 36.01 -1.93 -14.43
CA MET A 158 35.65 -1.07 -13.31
C MET A 158 36.14 0.39 -13.51
N GLU A 159 37.10 0.62 -14.40
CA GLU A 159 37.71 1.94 -14.64
C GLU A 159 36.77 2.96 -15.31
N GLN A 160 35.63 2.49 -15.84
CA GLN A 160 34.69 3.31 -16.63
C GLN A 160 33.57 3.93 -15.78
N GLU A 161 33.60 3.74 -14.45
CA GLU A 161 32.57 4.24 -13.56
C GLU A 161 32.38 5.76 -13.64
N ASP A 162 33.48 6.52 -13.58
CA ASP A 162 33.42 7.99 -13.62
C ASP A 162 32.81 8.50 -14.92
N GLU A 163 33.11 7.84 -16.04
CA GLU A 163 32.56 8.17 -17.35
C GLU A 163 31.05 7.88 -17.40
N ILE A 164 30.60 6.74 -16.88
CA ILE A 164 29.17 6.39 -16.77
C ILE A 164 28.44 7.44 -15.91
N MET A 165 28.98 7.76 -14.74
CA MET A 165 28.39 8.73 -13.83
C MET A 165 28.28 10.12 -14.48
N HIS A 166 29.33 10.52 -15.19
CA HIS A 166 29.35 11.77 -15.93
C HIS A 166 28.25 11.80 -17.00
N ILE A 167 28.16 10.77 -17.84
CA ILE A 167 27.19 10.71 -18.94
C ILE A 167 25.74 10.70 -18.44
N VAL A 168 25.46 9.97 -17.36
CA VAL A 168 24.13 9.93 -16.75
C VAL A 168 23.74 11.32 -16.23
N ARG A 169 24.65 12.01 -15.53
CA ARG A 169 24.39 13.37 -15.03
C ARG A 169 24.22 14.38 -16.17
N THR A 170 25.07 14.35 -17.18
CA THR A 170 25.02 15.27 -18.33
C THR A 170 23.77 15.06 -19.21
N SER A 171 23.18 13.87 -19.18
CA SER A 171 21.90 13.58 -19.85
C SER A 171 20.68 14.24 -19.18
N GLY A 172 20.86 14.81 -17.98
CA GLY A 172 19.81 15.44 -17.18
C GLY A 172 19.11 14.49 -16.20
N LEU A 173 19.74 13.36 -15.88
CA LEU A 173 19.29 12.42 -14.86
C LEU A 173 20.02 12.70 -13.55
N ASN A 174 19.28 12.79 -12.46
CA ASN A 174 19.83 12.94 -11.13
C ASN A 174 19.97 11.56 -10.49
N ILE A 175 21.18 11.19 -10.09
CA ILE A 175 21.47 9.88 -9.49
C ILE A 175 21.16 9.95 -7.99
N THR A 176 20.27 9.08 -7.54
CA THR A 176 19.77 9.02 -6.15
C THR A 176 20.47 7.92 -5.35
N ASN A 177 20.75 6.78 -5.98
CA ASN A 177 21.51 5.69 -5.38
C ASN A 177 22.24 4.89 -6.48
N VAL A 178 23.30 4.19 -6.08
CA VAL A 178 24.10 3.32 -6.96
C VAL A 178 24.41 2.02 -6.22
N ASP A 179 24.03 0.90 -6.82
CA ASP A 179 24.40 -0.44 -6.36
C ASP A 179 25.30 -1.12 -7.41
N TYR A 180 26.25 -1.93 -6.96
CA TYR A 180 27.26 -2.58 -7.81
C TYR A 180 27.20 -4.09 -7.62
N GLU A 181 27.08 -4.83 -8.73
CA GLU A 181 27.14 -6.29 -8.74
C GLU A 181 28.21 -6.76 -9.72
N MET A 182 29.01 -7.75 -9.31
CA MET A 182 30.06 -8.33 -10.16
C MET A 182 29.68 -9.77 -10.52
N GLU A 183 29.57 -10.05 -11.82
CA GLU A 183 29.30 -11.39 -12.34
C GLU A 183 30.64 -12.15 -12.50
N LYS A 184 30.95 -13.00 -11.51
CA LYS A 184 32.24 -13.71 -11.39
C LYS A 184 32.58 -14.62 -12.57
N GLU A 185 31.59 -15.17 -13.27
CA GLU A 185 31.83 -16.12 -14.37
C GLU A 185 32.26 -15.44 -15.68
N ARG A 186 31.81 -14.21 -15.92
CA ARG A 186 32.05 -13.47 -17.17
C ARG A 186 32.93 -12.24 -17.00
N ASN A 187 33.38 -11.97 -15.77
CA ASN A 187 34.13 -10.77 -15.39
C ASN A 187 33.43 -9.47 -15.84
N LEU A 188 32.10 -9.43 -15.66
CA LEU A 188 31.27 -8.29 -16.01
C LEU A 188 30.89 -7.51 -14.74
N TYR A 189 30.91 -6.20 -14.85
CA TYR A 189 30.50 -5.27 -13.80
C TYR A 189 29.14 -4.68 -14.14
N MET A 190 28.19 -4.78 -13.22
CA MET A 190 26.84 -4.26 -13.40
C MET A 190 26.58 -3.12 -12.41
N TYR A 191 26.31 -1.94 -12.96
CA TYR A 191 25.97 -0.72 -12.24
C TYR A 191 24.45 -0.54 -12.25
N ASN A 192 23.82 -0.63 -11.09
CA ASN A 192 22.39 -0.40 -10.90
C ASN A 192 22.17 1.02 -10.37
N LEU A 193 21.79 1.92 -11.28
CA LEU A 193 21.63 3.35 -11.01
C LEU A 193 20.16 3.67 -10.76
N HIS A 194 19.84 4.16 -9.57
CA HIS A 194 18.52 4.70 -9.24
C HIS A 194 18.50 6.18 -9.58
N VAL A 195 17.87 6.55 -10.69
CA VAL A 195 17.84 7.93 -11.19
C VAL A 195 16.46 8.55 -11.04
N ASN A 196 16.41 9.87 -10.87
CA ASN A 196 15.21 10.67 -11.08
C ASN A 196 15.41 11.73 -12.16
N PHE A 197 14.36 12.06 -12.90
CA PHE A 197 14.43 13.07 -13.96
C PHE A 197 13.10 13.80 -14.16
N LYS A 198 13.20 15.10 -14.49
CA LYS A 198 12.03 15.95 -14.78
C LYS A 198 11.68 15.94 -16.27
N ASP A 199 12.68 15.94 -17.13
CA ASP A 199 12.52 16.00 -18.59
C ASP A 199 12.31 14.60 -19.19
N PRO A 200 11.17 14.30 -19.85
CA PRO A 200 10.93 13.00 -20.46
C PRO A 200 11.97 12.63 -21.53
N GLU A 201 12.60 13.61 -22.17
CA GLU A 201 13.62 13.37 -23.19
C GLU A 201 14.97 12.96 -22.61
N ALA A 202 15.19 13.11 -21.29
CA ALA A 202 16.44 12.76 -20.63
C ALA A 202 16.82 11.28 -20.84
N LEU A 203 15.84 10.36 -20.86
CA LEU A 203 16.08 8.95 -21.16
C LEU A 203 16.45 8.72 -22.63
N SER A 204 15.89 9.50 -23.55
CA SER A 204 16.20 9.40 -24.99
C SER A 204 17.62 9.90 -25.26
N ARG A 205 18.03 11.00 -24.61
CA ARG A 205 19.41 11.50 -24.64
C ARG A 205 20.39 10.48 -24.07
N LEU A 206 20.10 9.93 -22.89
CA LEU A 206 20.92 8.88 -22.31
C LEU A 206 21.07 7.68 -23.27
N ARG A 207 19.97 7.22 -23.85
CA ARG A 207 19.99 6.07 -24.77
C ARG A 207 20.92 6.31 -25.97
N LYS A 208 20.88 7.53 -26.53
CA LYS A 208 21.79 7.93 -27.61
C LYS A 208 23.25 7.93 -27.13
N SER A 209 23.53 8.53 -25.98
CA SER A 209 24.89 8.59 -25.43
C SER A 209 25.46 7.20 -25.12
N LEU A 210 24.69 6.32 -24.47
CA LEU A 210 25.15 4.96 -24.15
C LEU A 210 25.37 4.09 -25.40
N SER A 211 24.62 4.34 -26.49
CA SER A 211 24.75 3.55 -27.73
C SER A 211 26.06 3.78 -28.49
N VAL A 212 26.77 4.86 -28.20
CA VAL A 212 28.03 5.23 -28.88
C VAL A 212 29.26 4.66 -28.15
N LEU A 213 29.10 4.15 -26.93
CA LEU A 213 30.20 3.70 -26.09
C LEU A 213 30.47 2.21 -26.31
N SER A 214 31.66 1.89 -26.82
CA SER A 214 32.07 0.52 -27.14
C SER A 214 32.27 -0.39 -25.92
N PHE A 215 32.45 0.20 -24.75
CA PHE A 215 32.65 -0.54 -23.49
C PHE A 215 31.35 -0.98 -22.82
N ILE A 216 30.19 -0.43 -23.24
CA ILE A 216 28.90 -0.87 -22.74
C ILE A 216 28.47 -2.10 -23.51
N LYS A 217 28.39 -3.25 -22.83
CA LYS A 217 27.89 -4.49 -23.46
C LYS A 217 26.37 -4.47 -23.57
N HIS A 218 25.70 -4.16 -22.46
CA HIS A 218 24.25 -4.16 -22.34
C HIS A 218 23.80 -3.07 -21.38
N TYR A 219 22.63 -2.47 -21.66
CA TYR A 219 21.94 -1.62 -20.70
C TYR A 219 20.45 -1.96 -20.68
N HIS A 220 19.85 -1.89 -19.50
CA HIS A 220 18.42 -2.10 -19.32
C HIS A 220 17.83 -0.96 -18.50
N ILE A 221 16.73 -0.37 -18.98
CA ILE A 221 16.00 0.67 -18.27
C ILE A 221 14.72 0.04 -17.73
N ARG A 222 14.63 -0.18 -16.42
CA ARG A 222 13.41 -0.65 -15.75
C ARG A 222 12.64 0.54 -15.18
N GLY A 223 11.34 0.56 -15.44
CA GLY A 223 10.39 1.54 -14.92
C GLY A 223 9.34 0.86 -14.07
#